data_AF-A0A957ZQ28-F1
#
_entry.id   AF-A0A957ZQ28-F1
#
_cell.length_a   1.000
_cell.length_b   1.000
_cell.length_c   1.000
_cell.angle_alpha   90.00
_cell.angle_beta   90.00
_cell.angle_gamma   90.00
#
_symmetry.space_group_name_H-M   'P 1'
#
loop_
_entity.id
_entity.type
_entity.pdbx_description
1 polymer ?
#
loop_
_entity_poly.entity_id
_entity_poly.type
_entity_poly.pdbx_seq_one_letter_code
_entity_poly.pdbx_strand_id
1 'polypeptide(L)'
;MQTSYDKRDRGLLAVLLGPSVFWLMLFFVAPLLIVLVVSFSKRSLLGVVEYEFNLQNYIRVFGDVIYLRILWRSVWLALVTTVLCLLIAYPFSFYIARQTPARQTVLIFMVMVPFWTNFLIRTYALIFLVRDTGLVNNVLIALGVIDT
;
A
#
# COMPACT_ATOMS: atom_id res chain seq x y z
N MET A 1 -27.81 -32.99 22.01
CA MET A 1 -28.60 -32.38 20.91
C MET A 1 -27.87 -31.21 20.20
N GLN A 2 -26.89 -30.53 20.81
CA GLN A 2 -26.14 -29.41 20.19
C GLN A 2 -25.03 -29.80 19.19
N THR A 3 -24.57 -31.04 19.16
CA THR A 3 -23.42 -31.47 18.34
C THR A 3 -23.74 -31.73 16.86
N SER A 4 -25.01 -31.81 16.48
CA SER A 4 -25.42 -32.14 15.10
C SER A 4 -25.54 -30.91 14.17
N TYR A 5 -25.70 -29.72 14.74
CA TYR A 5 -25.74 -28.45 13.98
C TYR A 5 -24.35 -28.06 13.43
N ASP A 6 -23.29 -28.24 14.23
CA ASP A 6 -21.92 -27.85 13.87
C ASP A 6 -21.41 -28.49 12.58
N LYS A 7 -21.71 -29.78 12.34
CA LYS A 7 -21.21 -30.51 11.17
C LYS A 7 -21.90 -30.10 9.86
N ARG A 8 -23.20 -29.78 9.89
CA ARG A 8 -23.97 -29.38 8.70
C ARG A 8 -23.65 -27.94 8.28
N ASP A 9 -23.50 -27.07 9.27
CA ASP A 9 -23.15 -25.67 9.03
C ASP A 9 -21.72 -25.55 8.47
N ARG A 10 -20.76 -26.35 8.96
CA ARG A 10 -19.39 -26.40 8.40
C ARG A 10 -19.33 -26.90 6.95
N GLY A 11 -20.21 -27.83 6.57
CA GLY A 11 -20.33 -28.30 5.18
C GLY A 11 -20.90 -27.22 4.25
N LEU A 12 -21.90 -26.48 4.70
CA LEU A 12 -22.46 -25.34 3.96
C LEU A 12 -21.48 -24.17 3.87
N LEU A 13 -20.77 -23.86 4.95
CA LEU A 13 -19.69 -22.87 4.97
C LEU A 13 -18.55 -23.24 4.00
N ALA A 14 -18.18 -24.52 3.93
CA ALA A 14 -17.17 -25.00 2.98
C ALA A 14 -17.64 -24.88 1.51
N VAL A 15 -18.93 -25.08 1.24
CA VAL A 15 -19.49 -24.91 -0.12
C VAL A 15 -19.62 -23.43 -0.50
N LEU A 16 -19.98 -22.56 0.44
CA LEU A 16 -20.09 -21.11 0.23
C LEU A 16 -18.71 -20.43 0.09
N LEU A 17 -17.75 -20.78 0.93
CA LEU A 17 -16.40 -20.20 0.92
C LEU A 17 -15.45 -20.92 -0.03
N GLY A 18 -15.74 -22.18 -0.39
CA GLY A 18 -14.89 -23.03 -1.21
C GLY A 18 -14.47 -22.39 -2.54
N PRO A 19 -15.38 -21.87 -3.37
CA PRO A 19 -15.04 -21.22 -4.63
C PRO A 19 -14.17 -19.97 -4.44
N SER A 20 -14.48 -19.13 -3.46
CA SER A 20 -13.73 -17.90 -3.16
C SER A 20 -12.32 -18.21 -2.64
N VAL A 21 -12.19 -19.18 -1.73
CA VAL A 21 -10.90 -19.61 -1.18
C VAL A 21 -10.07 -20.30 -2.25
N PHE A 22 -10.69 -21.13 -3.10
CA PHE A 22 -10.01 -21.77 -4.22
C PHE A 22 -9.45 -20.73 -5.19
N TRP A 23 -10.25 -19.71 -5.53
CA TRP A 23 -9.81 -18.64 -6.42
C TRP A 23 -8.63 -17.85 -5.84
N LEU A 24 -8.70 -17.48 -4.56
CA LEU A 24 -7.60 -16.80 -3.85
C LEU A 24 -6.35 -17.69 -3.80
N MET A 25 -6.48 -18.97 -3.46
CA MET A 25 -5.35 -19.91 -3.47
C MET A 25 -4.71 -19.99 -4.87
N LEU A 26 -5.52 -20.16 -5.91
CA LEU A 26 -5.01 -20.34 -7.27
C LEU A 26 -4.28 -19.09 -7.79
N PHE A 27 -4.83 -17.90 -7.59
CA PHE A 27 -4.27 -16.68 -8.21
C PHE A 27 -3.38 -15.84 -7.28
N PHE A 28 -3.45 -16.03 -5.96
CA PHE A 28 -2.60 -15.32 -5.01
C PHE A 28 -1.50 -16.22 -4.44
N VAL A 29 -1.82 -17.45 -4.02
CA VAL A 29 -0.83 -18.35 -3.41
C VAL A 29 0.10 -18.95 -4.48
N ALA A 30 -0.40 -19.30 -5.67
CA ALA A 30 0.46 -19.82 -6.73
C ALA A 30 1.61 -18.88 -7.12
N PRO A 31 1.41 -17.57 -7.41
CA PRO A 31 2.53 -16.68 -7.72
C PRO A 31 3.44 -16.46 -6.51
N LEU A 32 2.94 -16.46 -5.27
CA LEU A 32 3.79 -16.39 -4.09
C LEU A 32 4.70 -17.62 -3.95
N LEU A 33 4.20 -18.82 -4.26
CA LEU A 33 5.02 -20.04 -4.29
C LEU A 33 6.08 -19.98 -5.39
N ILE A 34 5.73 -19.47 -6.57
CA ILE A 34 6.69 -19.24 -7.66
C ILE A 34 7.80 -18.29 -7.20
N VAL A 35 7.45 -17.15 -6.59
CA VAL A 35 8.42 -16.19 -6.05
C VAL A 35 9.29 -16.84 -4.96
N LEU A 36 8.71 -17.68 -4.11
CA LEU A 36 9.44 -18.40 -3.07
C LEU A 36 10.47 -19.35 -3.67
N VAL A 37 10.09 -20.19 -4.64
CA VAL A 37 11.01 -21.10 -5.34
C VAL A 37 12.13 -20.33 -6.07
N VAL A 38 11.76 -19.23 -6.74
CA VAL A 38 12.73 -18.36 -7.43
C VAL A 38 13.68 -17.67 -6.44
N SER A 39 13.22 -17.33 -5.23
CA SER A 39 14.05 -16.69 -4.20
C SER A 39 15.22 -17.55 -3.74
N PHE A 40 15.09 -18.87 -3.82
CA PHE A 40 16.17 -19.84 -3.53
C PHE A 40 17.00 -20.23 -4.75
N SER A 41 16.63 -19.81 -5.95
CA SER A 41 17.31 -20.15 -7.20
C SER A 41 18.40 -19.14 -7.54
N LYS A 42 19.51 -19.57 -8.17
CA LYS A 42 20.54 -18.64 -8.67
C LYS A 42 20.07 -17.96 -9.94
N ARG A 43 20.42 -16.68 -10.06
CA ARG A 43 20.31 -15.95 -11.33
C ARG A 43 21.66 -15.98 -12.04
N SER A 44 21.72 -16.67 -13.18
CA SER A 44 22.88 -16.62 -14.08
C SER A 44 23.10 -15.20 -14.61
N LEU A 45 24.33 -14.86 -14.98
CA LEU A 45 24.72 -13.56 -15.56
C LEU A 45 23.96 -13.23 -16.86
N LEU A 46 23.41 -14.25 -17.53
CA LEU A 46 22.58 -14.13 -18.74
C LEU A 46 21.07 -14.07 -18.44
N GLY A 47 20.68 -13.99 -17.17
CA GLY A 47 19.27 -13.90 -16.75
C GLY A 47 18.51 -15.22 -16.71
N VAL A 48 19.17 -16.34 -17.01
CA VAL A 48 18.59 -17.70 -16.89
C VAL A 48 18.54 -18.11 -15.41
N VAL A 49 17.40 -18.65 -14.98
CA VAL A 49 17.22 -19.19 -13.62
C VAL A 49 17.82 -20.58 -13.58
N GLU A 50 18.92 -20.73 -12.86
CA GLU A 50 19.49 -22.05 -12.56
C GLU A 50 18.89 -22.50 -11.23
N TYR A 51 18.16 -23.63 -11.26
CA TYR A 51 17.50 -24.23 -10.09
C TYR A 51 18.51 -24.91 -9.15
N GLU A 52 19.55 -24.18 -8.75
CA GLU A 52 20.45 -24.56 -7.67
C GLU A 52 20.03 -23.82 -6.39
N PHE A 53 19.90 -24.57 -5.30
CA PHE A 53 19.59 -24.01 -3.99
C PHE A 53 20.74 -23.11 -3.51
N ASN A 54 20.50 -21.80 -3.40
CA ASN A 54 21.52 -20.82 -3.04
C ASN A 54 21.02 -19.79 -2.03
N LEU A 55 21.69 -19.72 -0.86
CA LEU A 55 21.41 -18.75 0.20
C LEU A 55 22.17 -17.42 0.04
N GLN A 56 23.05 -17.27 -0.96
CA GLN A 56 23.83 -16.04 -1.16
C GLN A 56 22.94 -14.85 -1.52
N ASN A 57 21.76 -15.08 -2.10
CA ASN A 57 20.79 -14.01 -2.38
C ASN A 57 20.35 -13.31 -1.09
N TYR A 58 20.11 -14.07 -0.01
CA TYR A 58 19.78 -13.52 1.30
C TYR A 58 20.99 -12.85 1.95
N ILE A 59 22.18 -13.44 1.86
CA ILE A 59 23.42 -12.85 2.39
C ILE A 59 23.70 -11.50 1.70
N ARG A 60 23.45 -11.36 0.40
CA ARG A 60 23.60 -10.08 -0.31
C ARG A 60 22.62 -9.01 0.19
N VAL A 61 21.37 -9.38 0.45
CA VAL A 61 20.35 -8.45 0.97
C VAL A 61 20.70 -7.94 2.36
N PHE A 62 21.21 -8.80 3.24
CA PHE A 62 21.56 -8.43 4.61
C PHE A 62 23.01 -7.94 4.78
N GLY A 63 23.90 -8.22 3.83
CA GLY A 63 25.31 -7.84 3.86
C GLY A 63 25.62 -6.52 3.17
N ASP A 64 24.79 -6.08 2.22
CA ASP A 64 24.99 -4.81 1.53
C ASP A 64 24.29 -3.66 2.27
N VAL A 65 25.08 -2.62 2.58
CA VAL A 65 24.60 -1.39 3.24
C VAL A 65 23.56 -0.67 2.38
N ILE A 66 23.60 -0.82 1.04
CA ILE A 66 22.64 -0.18 0.14
C ILE A 66 21.24 -0.78 0.32
N TYR A 67 21.12 -2.11 0.35
CA TYR A 67 19.82 -2.78 0.55
C TYR A 67 19.25 -2.46 1.93
N LEU A 68 20.06 -2.53 2.97
CA LEU A 68 19.64 -2.16 4.33
C LEU A 68 19.19 -0.69 4.42
N ARG A 69 19.89 0.24 3.76
CA ARG A 69 19.51 1.65 3.72
C ARG A 69 18.16 1.87 3.02
N ILE A 70 17.90 1.17 1.93
CA ILE A 70 16.62 1.26 1.21
C ILE A 70 15.50 0.70 2.08
N LEU A 71 15.70 -0.46 2.72
CA LEU A 71 14.73 -1.04 3.66
C LEU A 71 14.42 -0.08 4.80
N TRP A 72 15.46 0.49 5.42
CA TRP A 72 15.28 1.46 6.51
C TRP A 72 14.54 2.71 6.05
N ARG A 73 14.87 3.26 4.87
CA ARG A 73 14.18 4.43 4.31
C ARG A 73 12.70 4.15 4.09
N SER A 74 12.34 2.99 3.55
CA SER A 74 10.94 2.60 3.34
C SER A 74 10.18 2.50 4.65
N VAL A 75 10.76 1.84 5.66
CA VAL A 75 10.16 1.71 7.00
C VAL A 75 10.01 3.08 7.66
N TRP A 76 11.06 3.90 7.61
CA TRP A 76 11.05 5.26 8.16
C TRP A 76 9.97 6.13 7.52
N LEU A 77 9.87 6.12 6.18
CA LEU A 77 8.84 6.85 5.46
C LEU A 77 7.43 6.35 5.81
N ALA A 78 7.22 5.03 5.91
CA ALA A 78 5.94 4.45 6.29
C ALA A 78 5.53 4.86 7.72
N LEU A 79 6.48 4.88 8.65
CA LEU A 79 6.25 5.25 10.05
C LEU A 79 5.93 6.74 10.16
N VAL A 80 6.75 7.61 9.57
CA VAL A 80 6.53 9.07 9.56
C VAL A 80 5.19 9.40 8.92
N THR A 81 4.88 8.81 7.77
CA THR A 81 3.60 9.06 7.08
C THR A 81 2.40 8.57 7.89
N THR A 82 2.50 7.41 8.56
CA THR A 82 1.43 6.90 9.42
C THR A 82 1.19 7.82 10.63
N VAL A 83 2.26 8.27 11.29
CA VAL A 83 2.14 9.21 12.42
C VAL A 83 1.52 10.53 11.97
N LEU A 84 1.98 11.10 10.86
CA LEU A 84 1.40 12.34 10.31
C LEU A 84 -0.07 12.16 9.93
N CYS A 85 -0.42 11.04 9.29
CA CYS A 85 -1.80 10.70 8.96
C CYS A 85 -2.66 10.60 10.22
N LEU A 86 -2.19 9.94 11.29
CA LEU A 86 -2.93 9.86 12.54
C LEU A 86 -3.11 11.22 13.19
N LEU A 87 -2.06 12.05 13.24
CA LEU A 87 -2.12 13.39 13.81
C LEU A 87 -3.11 14.31 13.08
N ILE A 88 -3.27 14.16 11.77
CA ILE A 88 -4.19 14.97 10.97
C ILE A 88 -5.60 14.35 10.94
N ALA A 89 -5.70 13.05 10.70
CA ALA A 89 -6.98 12.36 10.53
C ALA A 89 -7.75 12.21 11.85
N TYR A 90 -7.06 12.06 12.99
CA TYR A 90 -7.72 11.95 14.29
C TYR A 90 -8.53 13.19 14.66
N PRO A 91 -7.97 14.42 14.70
CA PRO A 91 -8.76 15.61 14.99
C PRO A 91 -9.82 15.87 13.92
N PHE A 92 -9.52 15.56 12.65
CA PHE A 92 -10.46 15.73 11.55
C PHE A 92 -11.68 14.81 11.67
N SER A 93 -11.48 13.51 11.95
CA SER A 93 -12.56 12.56 12.17
C SER A 93 -13.37 12.88 13.43
N PHE A 94 -12.71 13.33 14.50
CA PHE A 94 -13.39 13.79 15.71
C PHE A 94 -14.28 15.02 15.45
N TYR A 95 -13.81 15.96 14.63
CA TYR A 95 -14.60 17.11 14.21
C TYR A 95 -15.84 16.68 13.43
N ILE A 96 -15.69 15.78 12.45
CA ILE A 96 -16.81 15.26 11.65
C ILE A 96 -17.84 14.54 12.51
N ALA A 97 -17.40 13.70 13.46
CA ALA A 97 -18.28 12.92 14.33
C ALA A 97 -19.16 13.79 15.24
N ARG A 98 -18.80 15.07 15.45
CA ARG A 98 -19.57 16.02 16.28
C ARG A 98 -20.50 16.93 15.48
N GLN A 99 -20.53 16.83 14.15
CA GLN A 99 -21.40 17.67 13.31
C GLN A 99 -22.82 17.11 13.19
N THR A 100 -23.73 17.96 12.71
CA THR A 100 -25.09 17.53 12.36
C THR A 100 -25.07 16.49 11.23
N PRO A 101 -26.05 15.57 11.15
CA PRO A 101 -26.06 14.47 10.17
C PRO A 101 -25.97 14.95 8.71
N ALA A 102 -26.61 16.09 8.39
CA ALA A 102 -26.52 16.68 7.05
C ALA A 102 -25.10 17.15 6.71
N ARG A 103 -24.40 17.81 7.66
CA ARG A 103 -23.02 18.28 7.46
C ARG A 103 -22.04 17.10 7.40
N GLN A 104 -22.21 16.12 8.28
CA GLN A 104 -21.40 14.91 8.30
C GLN A 104 -21.38 14.22 6.91
N THR A 105 -22.54 14.03 6.29
CA THR A 105 -22.65 13.43 4.96
C THR A 105 -21.85 14.21 3.91
N VAL A 106 -21.95 15.54 3.90
CA VAL A 106 -21.21 16.40 2.95
C VAL A 106 -19.70 16.33 3.19
N LEU A 107 -19.26 16.39 4.45
CA LEU A 107 -17.85 16.31 4.82
C LEU A 107 -17.23 14.96 4.43
N ILE A 108 -17.92 13.85 4.69
CA ILE A 108 -17.47 12.51 4.29
C ILE A 108 -17.42 12.40 2.76
N PHE A 109 -18.42 12.93 2.06
CA PHE A 109 -18.44 12.92 0.60
C PHE A 109 -17.23 13.67 0.01
N MET A 110 -16.91 14.86 0.52
CA MET A 110 -15.75 15.64 0.09
C MET A 110 -14.41 14.92 0.29
N VAL A 111 -14.31 14.07 1.32
CA VAL A 111 -13.13 13.22 1.58
C VAL A 111 -13.08 12.02 0.62
N MET A 112 -14.23 11.48 0.22
CA MET A 112 -14.30 10.38 -0.74
C MET A 112 -14.04 10.81 -2.19
N VAL A 113 -14.38 12.05 -2.58
CA VAL A 113 -14.12 12.57 -3.93
C VAL A 113 -12.67 12.34 -4.40
N PRO A 114 -11.62 12.74 -3.64
CA PRO A 114 -10.24 12.49 -4.06
C PRO A 114 -9.86 11.01 -4.01
N PHE A 115 -10.55 10.19 -3.19
CA PHE A 115 -10.33 8.74 -3.16
C PHE A 115 -10.83 8.05 -4.43
N TRP A 116 -11.88 8.54 -5.07
CA TRP A 116 -12.36 8.02 -6.36
C TRP A 116 -11.50 8.44 -7.56
N THR A 117 -10.52 9.32 -7.36
CA THR A 117 -9.60 9.72 -8.43
C THR A 117 -8.49 8.68 -8.63
N ASN A 118 -8.06 8.49 -9.88
CA ASN A 118 -6.97 7.59 -10.19
C ASN A 118 -5.65 8.09 -9.57
N PHE A 119 -4.91 7.18 -8.91
CA PHE A 119 -3.64 7.48 -8.26
C PHE A 119 -2.63 8.21 -9.18
N LEU A 120 -2.60 7.87 -10.47
CA LEU A 120 -1.73 8.53 -11.45
C LEU A 120 -2.06 10.00 -11.61
N ILE A 121 -3.35 10.35 -11.74
CA ILE A 121 -3.80 11.74 -11.91
C ILE A 121 -3.37 12.57 -10.69
N ARG A 122 -3.60 12.04 -9.49
CA ARG A 122 -3.22 12.70 -8.24
C ARG A 122 -1.70 12.90 -8.14
N THR A 123 -0.92 11.91 -8.56
CA THR A 123 0.55 11.98 -8.55
C THR A 123 1.06 13.04 -9.53
N TYR A 124 0.55 13.06 -10.76
CA TYR A 124 0.95 14.07 -11.76
C TYR A 124 0.52 15.48 -11.37
N ALA A 125 -0.68 15.64 -10.80
CA ALA A 125 -1.14 16.93 -10.31
C ALA A 125 -0.22 17.50 -9.23
N LEU A 126 0.22 16.66 -8.27
CA LEU A 126 1.16 17.08 -7.23
C LEU A 126 2.55 17.41 -7.81
N ILE A 127 3.06 16.62 -8.75
CA ILE A 127 4.33 16.90 -9.43
C ILE A 127 4.25 18.24 -10.15
N PHE A 128 3.18 18.50 -10.91
CA PHE A 128 2.97 19.75 -11.61
C PHE A 128 2.87 20.95 -10.65
N LEU A 129 2.17 20.76 -9.52
CA LEU A 129 1.98 21.79 -8.51
C LEU A 129 3.32 22.23 -7.87
N VAL A 130 4.16 21.25 -7.51
CA VAL A 130 5.45 21.46 -6.80
C VAL A 130 6.61 21.76 -7.75
N ARG A 131 6.42 21.60 -9.06
CA ARG A 131 7.45 21.87 -10.07
C ARG A 131 7.94 23.31 -10.00
N ASP A 132 9.15 23.56 -10.50
CA ASP A 132 9.77 24.89 -10.54
C ASP A 132 8.93 25.92 -11.33
N THR A 133 8.18 25.50 -12.35
CA THR A 133 7.22 26.37 -13.08
C THR A 133 5.78 26.21 -12.59
N GLY A 134 5.58 25.52 -11.46
CA GLY A 134 4.29 25.14 -10.93
C GLY A 134 3.55 26.29 -10.26
N LEU A 135 2.25 26.08 -9.99
CA LEU A 135 1.41 27.07 -9.31
C LEU A 135 1.98 27.49 -7.96
N VAL A 136 2.55 26.55 -7.20
CA VAL A 136 3.13 26.86 -5.89
C VAL A 136 4.32 27.80 -6.04
N ASN A 137 5.28 27.50 -6.91
CA ASN A 137 6.45 28.35 -7.10
C ASN A 137 6.08 29.77 -7.57
N ASN A 138 5.16 29.87 -8.54
CA ASN A 138 4.67 31.17 -9.00
C ASN A 138 3.98 31.99 -7.90
N VAL A 139 3.21 31.34 -7.02
CA VAL A 139 2.58 32.00 -5.87
C VAL A 139 3.64 32.44 -4.84
N LEU A 140 4.66 31.62 -4.59
CA LEU A 140 5.77 31.97 -3.69
C LEU A 140 6.61 33.14 -4.21
N ILE A 141 6.88 33.19 -5.53
CA ILE A 141 7.54 34.34 -6.20
C ILE A 141 6.65 35.58 -6.10
N ALA A 142 5.34 35.45 -6.37
CA ALA A 142 4.40 36.57 -6.27
C ALA A 142 4.27 37.12 -4.83
N LEU A 143 4.47 36.28 -3.82
CA LEU A 143 4.51 36.68 -2.41
C LEU A 143 5.88 37.22 -1.98
N GLY A 144 6.89 37.23 -2.86
CA GLY A 144 8.24 37.74 -2.59
C GLY A 144 9.04 36.89 -1.60
N VAL A 145 8.69 35.61 -1.43
CA VAL A 145 9.36 34.69 -0.49
C VAL A 145 10.63 34.09 -1.10
N ILE A 146 10.72 34.06 -2.43
CA ILE A 146 11.84 33.50 -3.21
C ILE A 146 12.08 34.36 -4.45
N ASP A 147 13.35 34.57 -4.78
CA ASP A 147 13.78 35.17 -6.04
C ASP A 147 14.03 34.06 -7.07
N THR A 148 13.73 34.37 -8.34
CA THR A 148 13.80 33.51 -9.56
C THR A 148 14.65 32.26 -9.49
#